data_AF-D3GEU4-F1
#
_entry.id   AF-D3GEU4-F1
#
_cell.length_a   1.000
_cell.length_b   1.000
_cell.length_c   1.000
_cell.angle_alpha   90.00
_cell.angle_beta   90.00
_cell.angle_gamma   90.00
#
_symmetry.space_group_name_H-M   'P 1'
#
loop_
_entity.id
_entity.type
_entity.pdbx_description
1 polymer ?
#
loop_
_entity_poly.entity_id
_entity_poly.type
_entity_poly.pdbx_seq_one_letter_code
_entity_poly.pdbx_strand_id
1 'polypeptide(L)'
;YDFGSDEKRQAAIQSGEYDHTKNYPFDVDHWHDMTFVTVLRYKGVPSSLNVISEKTGNGGQLLQPYPDWSWADYKDCSGIVSAYKIAIDKFDRLWVMDSGIINNTQPMCSPKLHIFDLNTSQHLKQVTIPHDIAVNATTGKGGLEYLVVQAMDPINTMVYMADNKGDALIIYQNSDNSFQRMSS
;
A
#
# COMPACT_ATOMS: atom_id res chain seq x y z
N TYR A 1 -7.95 8.10 -13.00
CA TYR A 1 -7.04 8.93 -12.20
C TYR A 1 -7.14 10.37 -12.63
N ASP A 2 -6.99 11.30 -11.69
CA ASP A 2 -6.91 12.74 -11.95
C ASP A 2 -5.46 13.15 -12.27
N PHE A 3 -5.11 13.11 -13.56
CA PHE A 3 -3.79 13.52 -14.05
C PHE A 3 -3.62 15.06 -14.11
N GLY A 4 -4.63 15.84 -13.73
CA GLY A 4 -4.63 17.29 -13.77
C GLY A 4 -4.97 17.90 -15.13
N SER A 5 -4.67 17.23 -16.25
CA SER A 5 -5.11 17.64 -17.59
C SER A 5 -5.30 16.45 -18.53
N ASP A 6 -6.07 16.65 -19.60
CA ASP A 6 -6.30 15.62 -20.61
C ASP A 6 -5.03 15.28 -21.39
N GLU A 7 -4.15 16.25 -21.63
CA GLU A 7 -2.85 16.00 -22.29
C GLU A 7 -1.99 15.04 -21.46
N LYS A 8 -1.91 15.25 -20.14
CA LYS A 8 -1.20 14.35 -19.22
C LYS A 8 -1.83 12.97 -19.18
N ARG A 9 -3.17 12.91 -19.18
CA ARG A 9 -3.90 11.64 -19.25
C ARG A 9 -3.60 10.88 -20.54
N GLN A 10 -3.61 11.56 -21.70
CA GLN A 10 -3.31 10.93 -22.99
C GLN A 10 -1.84 10.49 -23.07
N ALA A 11 -0.91 11.29 -22.54
CA ALA A 11 0.49 10.92 -22.47
C ALA A 11 0.69 9.65 -21.62
N ALA A 12 0.04 9.55 -20.46
CA ALA A 12 0.09 8.35 -19.61
C ALA A 12 -0.50 7.11 -20.28
N ILE A 13 -1.54 7.27 -21.11
CA ILE A 13 -2.11 6.17 -21.92
C ILE A 13 -1.11 5.73 -23.00
N GLN A 14 -0.53 6.69 -23.72
CA GLN A 14 0.41 6.41 -24.81
C GLN A 14 1.71 5.78 -24.32
N SER A 15 2.21 6.17 -23.15
CA SER A 15 3.40 5.59 -22.52
C SER A 15 3.15 4.21 -21.92
N GLY A 16 1.88 3.81 -21.75
CA GLY A 16 1.48 2.58 -21.05
C GLY A 16 1.55 2.69 -19.52
N GLU A 17 1.76 3.88 -18.97
CA GLU A 17 1.65 4.13 -17.52
C GLU A 17 0.22 3.98 -17.02
N TYR A 18 -0.76 4.24 -17.89
CA TYR A 18 -2.18 4.07 -17.60
C TYR A 18 -2.89 3.18 -18.64
N ASP A 19 -3.30 2.00 -18.20
CA ASP A 19 -4.22 1.11 -18.90
C ASP A 19 -5.45 0.87 -18.01
N HIS A 20 -6.58 1.47 -18.38
CA HIS A 20 -7.83 1.36 -17.62
C HIS A 20 -8.27 -0.10 -17.36
N THR A 21 -7.88 -1.06 -18.20
CA THR A 21 -8.24 -2.49 -18.04
C THR A 21 -7.43 -3.23 -16.98
N LYS A 22 -6.40 -2.59 -16.39
CA LYS A 22 -5.47 -3.21 -15.43
C LYS A 22 -5.64 -2.71 -13.99
N ASN A 23 -6.69 -1.94 -13.73
CA ASN A 23 -6.92 -1.34 -12.41
C ASN A 23 -7.92 -2.19 -11.62
N TYR A 24 -7.41 -2.90 -10.62
CA TYR A 24 -8.21 -3.75 -9.74
C TYR A 24 -8.13 -3.18 -8.31
N PRO A 25 -9.20 -2.49 -7.85
CA PRO A 25 -9.30 -2.07 -6.46
C PRO A 25 -9.21 -3.27 -5.53
N PHE A 26 -8.52 -3.14 -4.40
CA PHE A 26 -8.25 -4.28 -3.51
C PHE A 26 -8.60 -4.03 -2.05
N ASP A 27 -8.43 -2.81 -1.57
CA ASP A 27 -8.79 -2.41 -0.20
C ASP A 27 -9.32 -0.97 -0.19
N VAL A 28 -10.11 -0.67 0.84
CA VAL A 28 -10.76 0.63 1.03
C VAL A 28 -10.78 0.97 2.51
N ASP A 29 -10.54 2.24 2.84
CA ASP A 29 -10.73 2.77 4.19
C ASP A 29 -11.21 4.22 4.09
N HIS A 30 -11.77 4.75 5.17
CA HIS A 30 -12.41 6.06 5.16
C HIS A 30 -12.04 6.87 6.41
N TRP A 31 -11.62 8.11 6.19
CA TRP A 31 -11.30 9.06 7.24
C TRP A 31 -11.79 10.45 6.86
N HIS A 32 -12.71 10.99 7.68
CA HIS A 32 -13.40 12.25 7.43
C HIS A 32 -14.03 12.34 6.03
N ASP A 33 -13.46 13.15 5.14
CA ASP A 33 -13.89 13.34 3.75
C ASP A 33 -13.08 12.50 2.75
N MET A 34 -12.00 11.88 3.20
CA MET A 34 -11.13 11.04 2.37
C MET A 34 -11.60 9.60 2.36
N THR A 35 -11.84 9.07 1.16
CA THR A 35 -12.02 7.63 0.93
C THR A 35 -10.80 7.10 0.21
N PHE A 36 -10.01 6.29 0.91
CA PHE A 36 -8.80 5.66 0.39
C PHE A 36 -9.17 4.43 -0.45
N VAL A 37 -8.50 4.25 -1.57
CA VAL A 37 -8.65 3.08 -2.44
C VAL A 37 -7.26 2.59 -2.83
N THR A 38 -6.97 1.34 -2.52
CA THR A 38 -5.77 0.67 -3.02
C THR A 38 -6.05 0.00 -4.36
N VAL A 39 -5.07 0.03 -5.26
CA VAL A 39 -5.12 -0.63 -6.56
C VAL A 39 -3.88 -1.50 -6.72
N LEU A 40 -4.07 -2.79 -7.01
CA LEU A 40 -2.96 -3.74 -7.19
C LEU A 40 -2.03 -3.28 -8.31
N ARG A 41 -0.71 -3.36 -8.09
CA ARG A 41 0.26 -2.89 -9.09
C ARG A 41 0.41 -3.85 -10.26
N TYR A 42 -0.36 -3.59 -11.32
CA TYR A 42 -0.12 -4.16 -12.66
C TYR A 42 0.59 -3.13 -13.54
N LYS A 43 1.22 -3.60 -14.64
CA LYS A 43 1.64 -2.68 -15.72
C LYS A 43 0.40 -1.92 -16.22
N GLY A 44 0.47 -0.59 -16.27
CA GLY A 44 -0.67 0.27 -16.58
C GLY A 44 -1.47 0.77 -15.37
N VAL A 45 -1.00 0.53 -14.14
CA VAL A 45 -1.54 1.14 -12.93
C VAL A 45 -0.65 2.34 -12.54
N PRO A 46 -1.16 3.59 -12.59
CA PRO A 46 -0.38 4.79 -12.31
C PRO A 46 0.05 4.90 -10.84
N SER A 47 -0.89 4.72 -9.89
CA SER A 47 -0.63 4.79 -8.45
C SER A 47 -1.38 3.69 -7.72
N SER A 48 -0.72 3.11 -6.72
CA SER A 48 -1.30 2.02 -5.93
C SER A 48 -2.11 2.50 -4.73
N LEU A 49 -1.75 3.62 -4.10
CA LEU A 49 -2.51 4.24 -3.02
C LEU A 49 -3.15 5.54 -3.51
N ASN A 50 -4.46 5.65 -3.35
CA ASN A 50 -5.23 6.77 -3.87
C ASN A 50 -6.33 7.19 -2.89
N VAL A 51 -6.82 8.41 -3.07
CA VAL A 51 -8.11 8.87 -2.55
C VAL A 51 -9.09 9.10 -3.71
N ILE A 52 -10.38 8.96 -3.46
CA ILE A 52 -11.42 9.37 -4.41
C ILE A 52 -11.45 10.90 -4.45
N SER A 53 -11.33 11.50 -5.65
CA SER A 53 -11.38 12.95 -5.82
C SER A 53 -12.80 13.45 -6.11
N GLU A 54 -13.00 14.76 -6.00
CA GLU A 54 -14.25 15.43 -6.36
C GLU A 54 -14.51 15.45 -7.88
N LYS A 55 -13.47 15.22 -8.70
CA LYS A 55 -13.61 15.24 -10.16
C LYS A 55 -14.25 13.96 -10.65
N THR A 56 -15.23 14.10 -11.53
CA THR A 56 -15.92 12.97 -12.17
C THR A 56 -15.50 12.87 -13.63
N GLY A 57 -15.06 11.68 -14.04
CA GLY A 57 -14.85 11.33 -15.44
C GLY A 57 -15.93 10.38 -15.95
N ASN A 58 -15.79 9.93 -17.20
CA ASN A 58 -16.80 9.08 -17.86
C ASN A 58 -17.10 7.76 -17.14
N GLY A 59 -16.16 7.23 -16.36
CA GLY A 59 -16.31 5.97 -15.61
C GLY A 59 -16.68 6.14 -14.13
N GLY A 60 -16.88 7.37 -13.65
CA GLY A 60 -17.11 7.69 -12.24
C GLY A 60 -16.09 8.68 -11.66
N GLN A 61 -16.07 8.80 -10.34
CA GLN A 61 -15.12 9.66 -9.64
C GLN A 61 -13.67 9.23 -9.92
N LEU A 62 -12.79 10.22 -10.11
CA LEU A 62 -11.40 9.97 -10.43
C LEU A 62 -10.59 9.67 -9.16
N LEU A 63 -9.64 8.74 -9.27
CA LEU A 63 -8.65 8.50 -8.20
C LEU A 63 -7.52 9.53 -8.26
N GLN A 64 -7.14 10.08 -7.12
CA GLN A 64 -5.98 10.94 -6.95
C GLN A 64 -4.93 10.21 -6.10
N PRO A 65 -3.65 10.13 -6.52
CA PRO A 65 -2.59 9.52 -5.70
C PRO A 65 -2.46 10.20 -4.35
N TYR A 66 -2.24 9.40 -3.31
CA TYR A 66 -2.04 9.90 -1.94
C TYR A 66 -0.62 9.59 -1.44
N PRO A 67 0.04 10.54 -0.74
CA PRO A 67 -0.35 11.95 -0.59
C PRO A 67 -0.29 12.75 -1.90
N ASP A 68 0.63 12.37 -2.79
CA ASP A 68 0.83 13.01 -4.09
C ASP A 68 1.54 12.04 -5.08
N TRP A 69 1.82 12.53 -6.29
CA TRP A 69 2.44 11.74 -7.36
C TRP A 69 3.86 11.24 -7.05
N SER A 70 4.59 11.84 -6.10
CA SER A 70 5.93 11.36 -5.72
C SER A 70 5.91 9.96 -5.14
N TRP A 71 4.79 9.56 -4.51
CA TRP A 71 4.60 8.23 -3.95
C TRP A 71 4.17 7.17 -4.97
N ALA A 72 3.84 7.61 -6.19
CA ALA A 72 3.43 6.74 -7.28
C ALA A 72 4.64 6.14 -8.04
N ASP A 73 5.82 6.78 -7.99
CA ASP A 73 7.04 6.23 -8.57
C ASP A 73 7.60 5.12 -7.67
N TYR A 74 7.65 3.91 -8.23
CA TYR A 74 8.04 2.70 -7.53
C TYR A 74 9.32 2.07 -8.11
N LYS A 75 9.87 2.64 -9.18
CA LYS A 75 10.93 1.98 -9.97
C LYS A 75 12.24 1.83 -9.20
N ASP A 76 12.54 2.77 -8.31
CA ASP A 76 13.69 2.76 -7.43
C ASP A 76 13.38 2.21 -6.03
N CYS A 77 12.18 1.65 -5.85
CA CYS A 77 11.67 1.18 -4.55
C CYS A 77 11.59 2.28 -3.47
N SER A 78 11.60 3.58 -3.80
CA SER A 78 11.44 4.66 -2.82
C SER A 78 9.98 4.92 -2.46
N GLY A 79 9.09 4.92 -3.46
CA GLY A 79 7.64 5.03 -3.27
C GLY A 79 6.96 3.69 -2.95
N ILE A 80 5.62 3.70 -3.06
CA ILE A 80 4.78 2.54 -2.80
C ILE A 80 4.67 1.69 -4.07
N VAL A 81 5.17 0.45 -3.99
CA VAL A 81 5.09 -0.50 -5.09
C VAL A 81 3.66 -0.97 -5.26
N SER A 82 3.11 -1.68 -4.28
CA SER A 82 1.74 -2.16 -4.28
C SER A 82 1.16 -2.11 -2.86
N ALA A 83 0.44 -1.04 -2.55
CA ALA A 83 -0.40 -0.95 -1.36
C ALA A 83 -1.42 -2.10 -1.41
N TYR A 84 -1.20 -3.11 -0.59
CA TYR A 84 -2.02 -4.32 -0.57
C TYR A 84 -3.15 -4.15 0.42
N LYS A 85 -2.83 -3.87 1.68
CA LYS A 85 -3.81 -3.56 2.72
C LYS A 85 -3.51 -2.24 3.39
N ILE A 86 -4.58 -1.58 3.82
CA ILE A 86 -4.52 -0.36 4.61
C ILE A 86 -5.32 -0.52 5.90
N ALA A 87 -4.95 0.27 6.90
CA ALA A 87 -5.71 0.36 8.14
C ALA A 87 -5.52 1.75 8.73
N ILE A 88 -6.62 2.37 9.15
CA ILE A 88 -6.61 3.62 9.90
C ILE A 88 -6.78 3.32 11.38
N ASP A 89 -5.88 3.84 12.21
CA ASP A 89 -5.97 3.68 13.66
C ASP A 89 -6.66 4.86 14.35
N LYS A 90 -6.93 4.70 15.65
CA LYS A 90 -7.61 5.71 16.49
C LYS A 90 -6.81 7.00 16.74
N PHE A 91 -5.59 7.10 16.22
CA PHE A 91 -4.71 8.26 16.32
C PHE A 91 -4.50 8.94 14.97
N ASP A 92 -5.42 8.73 14.03
CA ASP A 92 -5.42 9.34 12.69
C ASP A 92 -4.15 9.03 11.90
N ARG A 93 -3.65 7.80 12.04
CA ARG A 93 -2.54 7.30 11.24
C ARG A 93 -3.02 6.28 10.24
N LEU A 94 -2.61 6.47 8.99
CA LEU A 94 -2.81 5.49 7.92
C LEU A 94 -1.60 4.56 7.85
N TRP A 95 -1.86 3.28 8.10
CA TRP A 95 -0.90 2.20 7.93
C TRP A 95 -1.09 1.57 6.56
N VAL A 96 -0.01 1.46 5.79
CA VAL A 96 -0.02 0.91 4.44
C VAL A 96 0.94 -0.26 4.38
N MET A 97 0.42 -1.44 4.09
CA MET A 97 1.22 -2.64 3.82
C MET A 97 1.54 -2.69 2.32
N ASP A 98 2.75 -2.29 1.96
CA ASP A 98 3.29 -2.45 0.61
C ASP A 98 3.84 -3.87 0.44
N SER A 99 3.23 -4.66 -0.45
CA SER A 99 3.66 -6.03 -0.69
C SER A 99 4.98 -6.12 -1.46
N GLY A 100 5.39 -5.05 -2.16
CA GLY A 100 6.56 -5.08 -3.05
C GLY A 100 6.37 -5.94 -4.30
N ILE A 101 5.15 -6.44 -4.57
CA ILE A 101 4.84 -7.36 -5.66
C ILE A 101 4.19 -6.62 -6.83
N ILE A 102 4.65 -6.90 -8.05
CA ILE A 102 4.03 -6.46 -9.30
C ILE A 102 3.33 -7.62 -10.01
N ASN A 103 2.28 -7.32 -10.77
CA ASN A 103 1.43 -8.30 -11.47
C ASN A 103 0.94 -9.44 -10.55
N ASN A 104 0.75 -9.14 -9.26
CA ASN A 104 0.31 -10.04 -8.19
C ASN A 104 1.17 -11.32 -7.99
N THR A 105 2.34 -11.40 -8.63
CA THR A 105 3.14 -12.62 -8.69
C THR A 105 4.65 -12.39 -8.66
N GLN A 106 5.14 -11.24 -9.11
CA GLN A 106 6.57 -10.97 -9.28
C GLN A 106 7.06 -10.06 -8.15
N PRO A 107 7.91 -10.55 -7.23
CA PRO A 107 8.52 -9.69 -6.22
C PRO A 107 9.49 -8.72 -6.91
N MET A 108 9.33 -7.42 -6.64
CA MET A 108 10.17 -6.35 -7.18
C MET A 108 11.01 -5.67 -6.09
N CYS A 109 10.40 -5.37 -4.95
CA CYS A 109 11.06 -4.76 -3.80
C CYS A 109 10.73 -5.58 -2.53
N SER A 110 11.51 -5.41 -1.47
CA SER A 110 11.15 -5.95 -0.15
C SER A 110 9.82 -5.33 0.33
N PRO A 111 8.95 -6.11 0.99
CA PRO A 111 7.71 -5.59 1.54
C PRO A 111 7.98 -4.58 2.66
N LYS A 112 7.08 -3.60 2.81
CA LYS A 112 7.24 -2.48 3.74
C LYS A 112 5.94 -2.16 4.45
N LEU A 113 6.06 -1.61 5.65
CA LEU A 113 5.00 -0.85 6.31
C LEU A 113 5.33 0.65 6.19
N HIS A 114 4.40 1.41 5.62
CA HIS A 114 4.43 2.87 5.65
C HIS A 114 3.39 3.39 6.63
N ILE A 115 3.73 4.46 7.34
CA ILE A 115 2.85 5.13 8.30
C ILE A 115 2.76 6.59 7.89
N PHE A 116 1.54 7.07 7.64
CA PHE A 116 1.26 8.46 7.33
C PHE A 116 0.43 9.08 8.45
N ASP A 117 0.72 10.34 8.78
CA ASP A 117 -0.18 11.20 9.56
C ASP A 117 -1.27 11.72 8.62
N LEU A 118 -2.54 11.40 8.93
CA LEU A 118 -3.68 11.83 8.12
C LEU A 118 -4.01 13.31 8.29
N ASN A 119 -3.62 13.93 9.41
CA ASN A 119 -3.86 15.35 9.64
C ASN A 119 -2.97 16.24 8.78
N THR A 120 -1.75 15.79 8.49
CA THR A 120 -0.75 16.57 7.74
C THR A 120 -0.41 15.97 6.37
N SER A 121 -0.96 14.79 6.07
CA SER A 121 -0.60 13.97 4.90
C SER A 121 0.90 13.69 4.78
N GLN A 122 1.61 13.67 5.92
CA GLN A 122 3.06 13.49 5.95
C GLN A 122 3.40 12.03 6.26
N HIS A 123 4.47 11.54 5.64
CA HIS A 123 5.00 10.23 5.95
C HIS A 123 5.81 10.27 7.25
N LEU A 124 5.37 9.52 8.24
CA LEU A 124 5.99 9.46 9.57
C LEU A 124 7.14 8.47 9.62
N LYS A 125 6.94 7.27 9.06
CA LYS A 125 7.87 6.16 9.24
C LYS A 125 7.66 5.09 8.16
N GLN A 126 8.78 4.57 7.67
CA GLN A 126 8.84 3.39 6.82
C GLN A 126 9.61 2.29 7.54
N VAL A 127 9.11 1.06 7.47
CA VAL A 127 9.77 -0.11 8.02
C VAL A 127 9.82 -1.20 6.97
N THR A 128 11.01 -1.64 6.61
CA THR A 128 11.19 -2.78 5.71
C THR A 128 11.01 -4.07 6.51
N ILE A 129 10.15 -4.97 6.04
CA ILE A 129 9.95 -6.29 6.66
C ILE A 129 11.14 -7.17 6.26
N PRO A 130 11.92 -7.71 7.21
CA PRO A 130 13.07 -8.56 6.90
C PRO A 130 12.68 -9.79 6.07
N HIS A 131 13.57 -10.23 5.17
CA HIS A 131 13.27 -11.33 4.26
C HIS A 131 12.93 -12.64 4.99
N ASP A 132 13.69 -12.98 6.03
CA ASP A 132 13.47 -14.14 6.89
C ASP A 132 12.15 -14.10 7.67
N ILE A 133 11.61 -12.90 7.89
CA ILE A 133 10.26 -12.70 8.45
C ILE A 133 9.19 -12.82 7.37
N ALA A 134 9.44 -12.28 6.18
CA ALA A 134 8.46 -12.15 5.11
C ALA A 134 8.14 -13.47 4.39
N VAL A 135 9.03 -14.48 4.45
CA VAL A 135 8.85 -15.76 3.76
C VAL A 135 9.07 -16.95 4.69
N ASN A 136 8.48 -18.08 4.34
CA ASN A 136 8.77 -19.35 4.98
C ASN A 136 10.21 -19.81 4.67
N ALA A 137 11.00 -20.11 5.71
CA ALA A 137 12.41 -20.44 5.58
C ALA A 137 12.68 -21.73 4.78
N THR A 138 11.73 -22.67 4.76
CA THR A 138 11.88 -23.95 4.05
C THR A 138 11.41 -23.86 2.61
N THR A 139 10.24 -23.26 2.36
CA THR A 139 9.63 -23.23 1.03
C THR A 139 10.03 -22.00 0.21
N GLY A 140 10.56 -20.97 0.86
CA GLY A 140 10.86 -19.66 0.26
C GLY A 140 9.62 -18.87 -0.16
N LYS A 141 8.42 -19.32 0.21
CA LYS A 141 7.16 -18.67 -0.17
C LYS A 141 6.70 -17.67 0.90
N GLY A 142 6.18 -16.54 0.44
CA GLY A 142 5.53 -15.52 1.27
C GLY A 142 4.47 -14.77 0.47
N GLY A 143 3.45 -14.27 1.16
CA GLY A 143 2.27 -13.61 0.61
C GLY A 143 1.50 -12.89 1.71
N LEU A 144 1.91 -11.66 2.02
CA LEU A 144 1.20 -10.82 2.98
C LEU A 144 -0.19 -10.46 2.41
N GLU A 145 -1.25 -10.91 3.07
CA GLU A 145 -2.61 -10.86 2.56
C GLU A 145 -3.53 -9.95 3.38
N TYR A 146 -3.36 -9.95 4.71
CA TYR A 146 -4.17 -9.18 5.65
C TYR A 146 -3.31 -8.31 6.55
N LEU A 147 -3.89 -7.19 7.01
CA LEU A 147 -3.30 -6.25 7.94
C LEU A 147 -4.34 -5.92 9.03
N VAL A 148 -3.94 -5.98 10.30
CA VAL A 148 -4.73 -5.50 11.43
C VAL A 148 -3.83 -4.67 12.34
N VAL A 149 -4.29 -3.49 12.74
CA VAL A 149 -3.55 -2.56 13.60
C VAL A 149 -4.23 -2.45 14.95
N GLN A 150 -3.52 -2.78 16.02
CA GLN A 150 -3.94 -2.59 17.40
C GLN A 150 -3.12 -1.47 18.05
N ALA A 151 -3.68 -0.26 18.06
CA ALA A 151 -3.04 0.89 18.68
C ALA A 151 -3.52 1.06 20.14
N MET A 152 -2.63 0.84 21.09
CA MET A 152 -2.88 1.10 22.51
C MET A 152 -2.66 2.58 22.80
N ASP A 153 -1.50 3.08 22.39
CA ASP A 153 -1.09 4.49 22.38
C ASP A 153 -0.28 4.79 21.09
N PRO A 154 0.09 6.06 20.81
CA PRO A 154 0.81 6.41 19.58
C PRO A 154 2.14 5.67 19.39
N ILE A 155 2.78 5.17 20.44
CA ILE A 155 4.06 4.45 20.36
C ILE A 155 3.81 2.93 20.44
N ASN A 156 2.99 2.50 21.38
CA ASN A 156 2.62 1.11 21.59
C ASN A 156 1.50 0.68 20.64
N THR A 157 1.92 0.30 19.44
CA THR A 157 1.04 -0.22 18.39
C THR A 157 1.57 -1.56 17.90
N MET A 158 0.70 -2.57 17.92
CA MET A 158 0.98 -3.89 17.35
C MET A 158 0.31 -3.99 15.99
N VAL A 159 1.04 -4.50 15.01
CA VAL A 159 0.54 -4.73 13.66
C VAL A 159 0.64 -6.21 13.36
N TYR A 160 -0.49 -6.81 13.01
CA TYR A 160 -0.63 -8.22 12.68
C TYR A 160 -0.80 -8.35 11.18
N MET A 161 0.05 -9.16 10.55
CA MET A 161 0.02 -9.41 9.11
C MET A 161 -0.08 -10.91 8.86
N ALA A 162 -1.10 -11.35 8.14
CA ALA A 162 -1.25 -12.76 7.77
C ALA A 162 -0.48 -13.04 6.48
N ASP A 163 0.38 -14.07 6.51
CA ASP A 163 1.12 -14.58 5.35
C ASP A 163 0.48 -15.88 4.87
N ASN A 164 -0.31 -15.80 3.79
CA ASN A 164 -1.10 -16.93 3.29
C ASN A 164 -0.28 -17.95 2.47
N LYS A 165 0.86 -17.54 1.90
CA LYS A 165 1.72 -18.44 1.10
C LYS A 165 2.83 -19.06 1.92
N GLY A 166 3.21 -18.43 3.03
CA GLY A 166 4.19 -18.94 3.97
C GLY A 166 3.61 -19.56 5.24
N ASP A 167 2.27 -19.62 5.34
CA ASP A 167 1.52 -20.22 6.45
C ASP A 167 1.93 -19.66 7.82
N ALA A 168 1.92 -18.33 7.95
CA ALA A 168 2.38 -17.66 9.16
C ALA A 168 1.58 -16.41 9.54
N LEU A 169 1.71 -16.04 10.81
CA LEU A 169 1.34 -14.73 11.33
C LEU A 169 2.62 -13.94 11.62
N ILE A 170 2.73 -12.74 11.06
CA ILE A 170 3.81 -11.81 11.37
C ILE A 170 3.28 -10.72 12.29
N ILE A 171 4.01 -10.46 13.37
CA ILE A 171 3.69 -9.43 14.35
C ILE A 171 4.79 -8.39 14.30
N TYR A 172 4.43 -7.13 14.11
CA TYR A 172 5.31 -5.98 14.23
C TYR A 172 4.95 -5.17 15.47
N GLN A 173 5.93 -4.89 16.32
CA GLN A 173 5.78 -4.04 17.49
C GLN A 173 6.43 -2.68 17.22
N ASN A 174 5.63 -1.61 17.19
CA ASN A 174 6.11 -0.28 16.80
C ASN A 174 7.09 0.33 17.83
N SER A 175 6.91 0.03 19.12
CA SER A 175 7.69 0.64 20.21
C SER A 175 9.16 0.24 20.22
N ASP A 176 9.49 -0.99 19.81
CA ASP A 176 10.87 -1.51 19.77
C ASP A 176 11.34 -1.80 18.32
N ASN A 177 10.48 -1.54 17.34
CA ASN A 177 10.73 -1.79 15.92
C ASN A 177 11.11 -3.25 15.63
N SER A 178 10.47 -4.19 16.33
CA SER A 178 10.73 -5.63 16.20
C SER A 178 9.68 -6.36 15.37
N PHE A 179 10.10 -7.45 14.74
CA PHE A 179 9.22 -8.38 14.04
C PHE A 179 9.33 -9.76 14.67
N GLN A 180 8.21 -10.48 14.69
CA GLN A 180 8.14 -11.89 15.06
C GLN A 180 7.31 -12.62 14.01
N ARG A 181 7.84 -13.74 13.50
CA ARG A 181 7.10 -14.65 12.62
C ARG A 181 6.67 -15.87 13.42
N MET A 182 5.37 -16.11 13.47
CA MET A 182 4.76 -17.29 14.08
C MET A 182 4.29 -18.23 12.97
N SER A 183 4.93 -19.39 12.84
CA SER A 183 4.51 -20.48 11.96
C SER A 183 4.42 -21.78 12.76
N SER A 184 3.64 -22.74 12.25
CA SER A 184 3.55 -24.10 12.80
C SER A 184 4.78 -24.94 12.54
#